data_AF-A0A286IPM0-F1
#
_entry.id   AF-A0A286IPM0-F1
#
_cell.length_a   1.000
_cell.length_b   1.000
_cell.length_c   1.000
_cell.angle_alpha   90.00
_cell.angle_beta   90.00
_cell.angle_gamma   90.00
#
_symmetry.space_group_name_H-M   'P 1'
#
loop_
_entity.id
_entity.type
_entity.pdbx_description
1 polymer ?
#
loop_
_entity_poly.entity_id
_entity_poly.type
_entity_poly.pdbx_seq_one_letter_code
_entity_poly.pdbx_strand_id
1 'polypeptide(L)'
;MKSLFDKVYDEVLDILTSELPQYLTYHSVNHTLYVLKMAEYLAWREGLPPEEIELIRLAAIFHDIGFIEGREDHEEKGCRIAREMLSKYEFSEEELEKICGMIMATKIPQKPKNLAERVLADADLEYLSTENFEPVSEMLFKELRHFNKDLSRSEWQEIQISFLENHAYHTDFCKKYKESFKHQHLLKLKGLDLKSIQSKKA
;
A
#
# COMPACT_ATOMS: atom_id res chain seq x y z
N MET A 1 -7.80 -28.95 -4.67
CA MET A 1 -6.34 -28.74 -4.73
C MET A 1 -6.13 -27.24 -4.60
N LYS A 2 -5.32 -26.76 -3.66
CA LYS A 2 -5.05 -25.31 -3.51
C LYS A 2 -4.32 -24.80 -4.75
N SER A 3 -4.67 -23.60 -5.23
CA SER A 3 -3.98 -22.94 -6.34
C SER A 3 -2.53 -22.60 -5.94
N LEU A 4 -1.69 -22.21 -6.91
CA LEU A 4 -0.34 -21.73 -6.62
C LEU A 4 -0.39 -20.51 -5.69
N PHE A 5 -1.24 -19.53 -6.04
CA PHE A 5 -1.45 -18.34 -5.23
C PHE A 5 -1.85 -18.70 -3.79
N ASP A 6 -2.81 -19.62 -3.60
CA ASP A 6 -3.28 -19.98 -2.25
C ASP A 6 -2.15 -20.55 -1.38
N LYS A 7 -1.23 -21.33 -1.96
CA LYS A 7 -0.07 -21.88 -1.23
C LYS A 7 0.89 -20.78 -0.77
N VAL A 8 1.26 -19.89 -1.69
CA VAL A 8 2.16 -18.76 -1.39
C VAL A 8 1.49 -17.82 -0.38
N TYR A 9 0.20 -17.54 -0.56
CA TYR A 9 -0.60 -16.74 0.35
C TYR A 9 -0.59 -17.29 1.78
N ASP A 10 -0.83 -18.60 1.95
CA ASP A 10 -0.80 -19.21 3.28
C ASP A 10 0.60 -19.11 3.91
N GLU A 11 1.66 -19.41 3.15
CA GLU A 11 3.05 -19.32 3.64
C GLU A 11 3.41 -17.89 4.08
N VAL A 12 3.05 -16.88 3.27
CA VAL A 12 3.30 -15.47 3.57
C VAL A 12 2.52 -15.03 4.81
N LEU A 13 1.26 -15.41 4.93
CA LEU A 13 0.46 -15.08 6.11
C LEU A 13 0.98 -15.74 7.38
N ASP A 14 1.48 -16.97 7.30
CA ASP A 14 2.09 -17.65 8.43
C ASP A 14 3.35 -16.89 8.88
N ILE A 15 4.21 -16.46 7.95
CA ILE A 15 5.40 -15.63 8.24
C ILE A 15 4.98 -14.31 8.88
N LEU A 16 4.08 -13.55 8.24
CA LEU A 16 3.65 -12.25 8.76
C LEU A 16 3.00 -12.37 10.14
N THR A 17 2.22 -13.42 10.39
CA THR A 17 1.55 -13.64 11.69
C THR A 17 2.54 -14.00 12.80
N SER A 18 3.62 -14.71 12.47
CA SER A 18 4.59 -15.22 13.44
C SER A 18 5.79 -14.30 13.66
N GLU A 19 6.20 -13.54 12.65
CA GLU A 19 7.45 -12.78 12.65
C GLU A 19 7.26 -11.26 12.67
N LEU A 20 6.10 -10.71 12.28
CA LEU A 20 5.90 -9.26 12.34
C LEU A 20 5.97 -8.76 13.80
N PRO A 21 6.79 -7.74 14.07
CA PRO A 21 6.81 -7.12 15.39
C PRO A 21 5.46 -6.52 15.78
N GLN A 22 4.98 -6.82 17.00
CA GLN A 22 3.67 -6.36 17.49
C GLN A 22 3.51 -4.83 17.59
N TYR A 23 4.60 -4.07 17.54
CA TYR A 23 4.54 -2.61 17.53
C TYR A 23 4.13 -2.03 16.16
N LEU A 24 4.16 -2.82 15.09
CA LEU A 24 3.70 -2.43 13.76
C LEU A 24 2.18 -2.45 13.71
N THR A 25 1.57 -1.36 14.20
CA THR A 25 0.13 -1.25 14.26
C THR A 25 -0.50 -0.91 12.92
N TYR A 26 0.24 -0.37 11.94
CA TYR A 26 -0.22 -0.12 10.58
C TYR A 26 0.28 -1.20 9.62
N HIS A 27 1.59 -1.38 9.50
CA HIS A 27 2.21 -2.39 8.61
C HIS A 27 2.02 -3.80 9.18
N SER A 28 0.80 -4.32 9.01
CA SER A 28 0.27 -5.51 9.68
C SER A 28 -0.33 -6.49 8.66
N VAL A 29 -0.65 -7.71 9.12
CA VAL A 29 -1.39 -8.69 8.32
C VAL A 29 -2.68 -8.09 7.74
N ASN A 30 -3.41 -7.30 8.53
CA ASN A 30 -4.64 -6.66 8.06
C ASN A 30 -4.40 -5.64 6.95
N HIS A 31 -3.30 -4.89 7.01
CA HIS A 31 -2.91 -3.99 5.92
C HIS A 31 -2.54 -4.79 4.66
N THR A 32 -1.75 -5.85 4.79
CA THR A 32 -1.44 -6.74 3.66
C THR A 32 -2.70 -7.28 2.96
N LEU A 33 -3.68 -7.75 3.73
CA LEU A 33 -4.95 -8.24 3.19
C LEU A 33 -5.79 -7.14 2.53
N TYR A 34 -5.74 -5.92 3.08
CA TYR A 34 -6.39 -4.76 2.47
C TYR A 34 -5.76 -4.41 1.13
N VAL A 35 -4.43 -4.32 1.08
CA VAL A 35 -3.67 -4.00 -0.14
C VAL A 35 -3.89 -5.07 -1.20
N LEU A 36 -3.87 -6.36 -0.86
CA LEU A 36 -4.22 -7.44 -1.78
C LEU A 36 -5.59 -7.22 -2.44
N LYS A 37 -6.62 -6.97 -1.62
CA LYS A 37 -7.99 -6.73 -2.11
C LYS A 37 -8.07 -5.50 -3.00
N MET A 38 -7.39 -4.41 -2.63
CA MET A 38 -7.40 -3.17 -3.43
C MET A 38 -6.61 -3.31 -4.72
N ALA A 39 -5.47 -4.00 -4.69
CA ALA A 39 -4.64 -4.25 -5.87
C ALA A 39 -5.40 -5.09 -6.90
N GLU A 40 -6.09 -6.16 -6.47
CA GLU A 40 -6.99 -6.93 -7.34
C GLU A 40 -8.08 -6.04 -7.95
N TYR A 41 -8.80 -5.28 -7.11
CA TYR A 41 -9.87 -4.41 -7.56
C TYR A 41 -9.39 -3.39 -8.59
N LEU A 42 -8.31 -2.66 -8.28
CA LEU A 42 -7.75 -1.65 -9.16
C LEU A 42 -7.21 -2.25 -10.45
N ALA A 43 -6.60 -3.43 -10.41
CA ALA A 43 -6.13 -4.11 -11.61
C ALA A 43 -7.29 -4.44 -12.57
N TRP A 44 -8.41 -4.92 -12.04
CA TRP A 44 -9.63 -5.12 -12.84
C TRP A 44 -10.20 -3.81 -13.38
N ARG A 45 -10.16 -2.71 -12.61
CA ARG A 45 -10.65 -1.39 -13.06
C ARG A 45 -9.81 -0.80 -14.18
N GLU A 46 -8.51 -1.04 -14.16
CA GLU A 46 -7.55 -0.59 -15.17
C GLU A 46 -7.49 -1.54 -16.38
N GLY A 47 -8.19 -2.68 -16.34
CA GLY A 47 -8.30 -3.62 -17.45
C GLY A 47 -7.04 -4.46 -17.68
N LEU A 48 -6.25 -4.72 -16.64
CA LEU A 48 -5.12 -5.64 -16.74
C LEU A 48 -5.63 -7.08 -17.00
N PRO A 49 -4.88 -7.87 -17.78
CA PRO A 49 -5.28 -9.24 -18.08
C PRO A 49 -5.08 -10.16 -16.87
N PRO A 50 -5.80 -11.29 -16.78
CA PRO A 50 -5.78 -12.18 -15.60
C PRO A 50 -4.37 -12.62 -15.17
N GLU A 51 -3.47 -12.87 -16.12
CA GLU A 51 -2.09 -13.27 -15.86
C GLU A 51 -1.28 -12.17 -15.13
N GLU A 52 -1.48 -10.88 -15.46
CA GLU A 52 -0.83 -9.79 -14.74
C GLU A 52 -1.48 -9.56 -13.37
N ILE A 53 -2.79 -9.79 -13.26
CA ILE A 53 -3.50 -9.72 -11.98
C ILE A 53 -2.92 -10.75 -10.99
N GLU A 54 -2.63 -11.97 -11.43
CA GLU A 54 -1.99 -12.97 -10.56
C GLU A 54 -0.62 -12.51 -10.04
N LEU A 55 0.20 -11.86 -10.87
CA LEU A 55 1.48 -11.29 -10.43
C LEU A 55 1.30 -10.11 -9.47
N ILE A 56 0.30 -9.26 -9.71
CA ILE A 56 -0.05 -8.14 -8.81
C ILE A 56 -0.48 -8.68 -7.43
N ARG A 57 -1.28 -9.75 -7.40
CA ARG A 57 -1.71 -10.39 -6.16
C ARG A 57 -0.52 -10.90 -5.36
N LEU A 58 0.45 -11.54 -6.02
CA LEU A 58 1.69 -11.99 -5.39
C LEU A 58 2.50 -10.81 -4.85
N ALA A 59 2.72 -9.76 -5.65
CA ALA A 59 3.41 -8.56 -5.17
C ALA A 59 2.70 -7.90 -3.99
N ALA A 60 1.37 -7.88 -3.98
CA ALA A 60 0.59 -7.29 -2.89
C ALA A 60 0.75 -8.02 -1.56
N ILE A 61 0.83 -9.36 -1.54
CA ILE A 61 1.08 -10.09 -0.28
C ILE A 61 2.52 -9.93 0.21
N PHE A 62 3.46 -9.63 -0.69
CA PHE A 62 4.87 -9.44 -0.35
C PHE A 62 5.29 -8.00 -0.08
N HIS A 63 4.49 -6.98 -0.44
CA HIS A 63 4.95 -5.58 -0.48
C HIS A 63 5.60 -5.11 0.84
N ASP A 64 5.02 -5.52 1.97
CA ASP A 64 5.48 -5.17 3.32
C ASP A 64 6.19 -6.31 4.06
N ILE A 65 6.44 -7.46 3.42
CA ILE A 65 7.02 -8.61 4.14
C ILE A 65 8.40 -8.29 4.72
N GLY A 66 9.16 -7.37 4.11
CA GLY A 66 10.47 -6.96 4.59
C GLY A 66 10.47 -6.31 5.98
N PHE A 67 9.32 -5.89 6.49
CA PHE A 67 9.21 -5.38 7.87
C PHE A 67 9.58 -6.42 8.94
N ILE A 68 9.53 -7.73 8.65
CA ILE A 68 10.02 -8.78 9.56
C ILE A 68 11.52 -8.64 9.83
N GLU A 69 12.26 -8.02 8.90
CA GLU A 69 13.69 -7.73 8.99
C GLU A 69 13.98 -6.25 9.28
N GLY A 70 12.96 -5.49 9.67
CA GLY A 70 13.04 -4.09 10.05
C GLY A 70 12.70 -3.10 8.94
N ARG A 71 12.34 -1.88 9.37
CA ARG A 71 11.73 -0.81 8.56
C ARG A 71 12.60 -0.24 7.44
N GLU A 72 13.91 -0.14 7.65
CA GLU A 72 14.82 0.44 6.66
C GLU A 72 14.91 -0.49 5.45
N ASP A 73 14.69 0.07 4.26
CA ASP A 73 14.73 -0.66 2.97
C ASP A 73 13.88 -1.95 2.98
N HIS A 74 12.69 -1.87 3.59
CA HIS A 74 11.79 -3.01 3.71
C HIS A 74 11.27 -3.47 2.35
N GLU A 75 11.17 -2.60 1.35
CA GLU A 75 10.77 -2.96 0.00
C GLU A 75 11.87 -3.80 -0.69
N GLU A 76 13.14 -3.43 -0.55
CA GLU A 76 14.27 -4.22 -1.05
C GLU A 76 14.36 -5.58 -0.36
N LYS A 77 14.18 -5.62 0.97
CA LYS A 77 14.11 -6.88 1.74
C LYS A 77 12.92 -7.72 1.30
N GLY A 78 11.77 -7.10 1.06
CA GLY A 78 10.57 -7.76 0.57
C GLY A 78 10.78 -8.40 -0.80
N CYS A 79 11.46 -7.70 -1.72
CA CYS A 79 11.86 -8.27 -3.01
C CYS A 79 12.77 -9.49 -2.86
N ARG A 80 13.75 -9.42 -1.94
CA ARG A 80 14.66 -10.54 -1.67
C ARG A 80 13.90 -11.75 -1.12
N ILE A 81 13.04 -11.55 -0.12
CA ILE A 81 12.21 -12.61 0.47
C ILE A 81 11.27 -13.22 -0.58
N ALA A 82 10.62 -12.37 -1.39
CA ALA A 82 9.75 -12.82 -2.47
C ALA A 82 10.50 -13.72 -3.47
N ARG A 83 11.72 -13.34 -3.89
CA ARG A 83 12.55 -14.18 -4.78
C ARG A 83 12.92 -15.52 -4.15
N GLU A 84 13.39 -15.50 -2.91
CA GLU A 84 13.78 -16.72 -2.18
C GLU A 84 12.61 -17.69 -1.98
N MET A 85 11.41 -17.17 -1.74
CA MET A 85 10.20 -17.98 -1.59
C MET A 85 9.68 -18.48 -2.94
N LEU A 86 9.58 -17.59 -3.92
CA LEU A 86 9.01 -17.91 -5.24
C LEU A 86 9.94 -18.77 -6.10
N SER A 87 11.25 -18.81 -5.84
CA SER A 87 12.19 -19.70 -6.54
C SER A 87 11.92 -21.20 -6.30
N LYS A 88 11.11 -21.54 -5.29
CA LYS A 88 10.64 -22.92 -5.06
C LYS A 88 9.55 -23.35 -6.05
N TYR A 89 9.05 -22.41 -6.84
CA TYR A 89 7.97 -22.56 -7.81
C TYR A 89 8.48 -22.25 -9.23
N GLU A 90 7.65 -22.51 -10.24
CA GLU A 90 8.01 -22.36 -11.66
C GLU A 90 7.82 -20.92 -12.18
N PHE A 91 8.36 -19.92 -11.47
CA PHE A 91 8.39 -18.53 -11.94
C PHE A 91 9.64 -18.27 -12.80
N SER A 92 9.45 -17.57 -13.91
CA SER A 92 10.55 -17.04 -14.71
C SER A 92 11.21 -15.83 -14.03
N GLU A 93 12.46 -15.55 -14.37
CA GLU A 93 13.14 -14.33 -13.91
C GLU A 93 12.37 -13.06 -14.30
N GLU A 94 11.70 -13.04 -15.45
CA GLU A 94 10.88 -11.89 -15.88
C GLU A 94 9.69 -11.66 -14.93
N GLU A 95 9.01 -12.72 -14.49
CA GLU A 95 7.91 -12.62 -13.53
C GLU A 95 8.40 -12.17 -12.15
N LEU A 96 9.55 -12.69 -11.70
CA LEU A 96 10.17 -12.26 -10.45
C LEU A 96 10.59 -10.78 -10.49
N GLU A 97 11.14 -10.30 -11.61
CA GLU A 97 11.44 -8.88 -11.82
C GLU A 97 10.17 -8.02 -11.80
N LYS A 98 9.07 -8.47 -12.41
CA LYS A 98 7.79 -7.76 -12.36
C LYS A 98 7.26 -7.65 -10.93
N ILE A 99 7.29 -8.75 -10.17
CA ILE A 99 6.87 -8.77 -8.76
C ILE A 99 7.72 -7.81 -7.93
N CYS A 100 9.04 -7.87 -8.07
CA CYS A 100 9.95 -6.97 -7.37
C CYS A 100 9.75 -5.50 -7.79
N GLY A 101 9.52 -5.24 -9.08
CA GLY A 101 9.24 -3.90 -9.59
C GLY A 101 7.99 -3.30 -8.95
N MET A 102 6.93 -4.10 -8.79
CA MET A 102 5.71 -3.70 -8.09
C MET A 102 5.95 -3.40 -6.61
N ILE A 103 6.65 -4.28 -5.89
CA ILE A 103 7.00 -4.06 -4.48
C ILE A 103 7.82 -2.77 -4.34
N MET A 104 8.86 -2.58 -5.15
CA MET A 104 9.68 -1.36 -5.11
C MET A 104 8.91 -0.08 -5.47
N ALA A 105 7.77 -0.19 -6.16
CA ALA A 105 6.96 0.97 -6.52
C ALA A 105 6.18 1.55 -5.32
N THR A 106 6.04 0.80 -4.21
CA THR A 106 5.40 1.31 -2.97
C THR A 106 6.35 2.21 -2.17
N LYS A 107 7.67 2.14 -2.42
CA LYS A 107 8.68 2.96 -1.74
C LYS A 107 8.41 4.46 -1.90
N ILE A 108 8.35 5.17 -0.78
CA ILE A 108 8.07 6.62 -0.74
C ILE A 108 9.35 7.45 -0.99
N PRO A 109 9.35 8.44 -1.90
CA PRO A 109 8.25 8.80 -2.80
C PRO A 109 8.09 7.81 -3.95
N GLN A 110 6.84 7.41 -4.22
CA GLN A 110 6.50 6.41 -5.24
C GLN A 110 6.92 6.85 -6.64
N LYS A 111 7.56 5.93 -7.38
CA LYS A 111 8.01 6.15 -8.77
C LYS A 111 7.67 4.96 -9.68
N PRO A 112 6.37 4.59 -9.80
CA PRO A 112 5.97 3.46 -10.64
C PRO A 112 6.24 3.73 -12.13
N LYS A 113 6.77 2.73 -12.82
CA LYS A 113 7.25 2.80 -14.21
C LYS A 113 6.26 2.27 -15.23
N ASN A 114 5.39 1.33 -14.82
CA ASN A 114 4.39 0.69 -15.66
C ASN A 114 3.03 0.60 -14.94
N LEU A 115 2.00 0.11 -15.62
CA LEU A 115 0.64 0.09 -15.08
C LEU A 115 0.50 -0.80 -13.84
N ALA A 116 1.12 -1.99 -13.82
CA ALA A 116 1.05 -2.90 -12.68
C ALA A 116 1.69 -2.29 -11.42
N GLU A 117 2.84 -1.62 -11.57
CA GLU A 117 3.48 -0.85 -10.51
C GLU A 117 2.59 0.29 -9.98
N ARG A 118 1.89 1.00 -10.88
CA ARG A 118 0.95 2.06 -10.49
C ARG A 118 -0.23 1.51 -9.70
N VAL A 119 -0.72 0.33 -10.10
CA VAL A 119 -1.83 -0.34 -9.40
C VAL A 119 -1.43 -0.67 -7.97
N LEU A 120 -0.26 -1.28 -7.74
CA LEU A 120 0.14 -1.63 -6.38
C LEU A 120 0.45 -0.39 -5.53
N ALA A 121 1.13 0.61 -6.10
CA ALA A 121 1.39 1.88 -5.44
C ALA A 121 0.10 2.60 -5.00
N ASP A 122 -0.92 2.61 -5.86
CA ASP A 122 -2.22 3.20 -5.53
C ASP A 122 -3.01 2.35 -4.52
N ALA A 123 -2.90 1.01 -4.59
CA ALA A 123 -3.57 0.11 -3.67
C ALA A 123 -3.06 0.27 -2.22
N ASP A 124 -1.75 0.39 -2.06
CA ASP A 124 -1.08 0.60 -0.78
C ASP A 124 -1.57 1.86 -0.05
N LEU A 125 -1.82 2.93 -0.82
CA LEU A 125 -2.26 4.23 -0.30
C LEU A 125 -3.73 4.54 -0.62
N GLU A 126 -4.54 3.53 -0.93
CA GLU A 126 -5.95 3.73 -1.30
C GLU A 126 -6.77 4.27 -0.13
N TYR A 127 -6.40 3.87 1.11
CA TYR A 127 -7.09 4.27 2.33
C TYR A 127 -7.18 5.79 2.52
N LEU A 128 -6.24 6.56 1.94
CA LEU A 128 -6.22 8.02 1.95
C LEU A 128 -7.49 8.65 1.36
N SER A 129 -8.23 7.89 0.56
CA SER A 129 -9.46 8.33 -0.13
C SER A 129 -10.72 7.66 0.39
N THR A 130 -10.66 7.01 1.55
CA THR A 130 -11.77 6.24 2.12
C THR A 130 -12.20 6.77 3.48
N GLU A 131 -13.36 6.35 3.94
CA GLU A 131 -13.81 6.58 5.32
C GLU A 131 -12.85 6.01 6.39
N ASN A 132 -11.97 5.09 6.01
CA ASN A 132 -10.95 4.53 6.90
C ASN A 132 -9.71 5.42 7.05
N PHE A 133 -9.67 6.60 6.42
CA PHE A 133 -8.53 7.51 6.51
C PHE A 133 -8.12 7.80 7.96
N GLU A 134 -9.07 8.21 8.80
CA GLU A 134 -8.79 8.53 10.21
C GLU A 134 -8.35 7.32 11.06
N PRO A 135 -9.08 6.18 11.07
CA PRO A 135 -8.66 5.03 11.88
C PRO A 135 -7.32 4.44 11.42
N VAL A 136 -7.06 4.37 10.12
CA VAL A 136 -5.77 3.87 9.59
C VAL A 136 -4.64 4.86 9.89
N SER A 137 -4.88 6.17 9.77
CA SER A 137 -3.91 7.19 10.18
C SER A 137 -3.59 7.12 11.68
N GLU A 138 -4.56 6.78 12.53
CA GLU A 138 -4.32 6.55 13.95
C GLU A 138 -3.44 5.31 14.21
N MET A 139 -3.60 4.25 13.42
CA MET A 139 -2.72 3.08 13.47
C MET A 139 -1.29 3.44 13.08
N LEU A 140 -1.11 4.24 12.03
CA LEU A 140 0.22 4.69 11.62
C LEU A 140 0.85 5.63 12.66
N PHE A 141 0.06 6.52 13.27
CA PHE A 141 0.54 7.38 14.35
C PHE A 141 1.07 6.58 15.55
N LYS A 142 0.32 5.55 15.99
CA LYS A 142 0.74 4.68 17.10
C LYS A 142 2.04 3.96 16.78
N GLU A 143 2.19 3.48 15.56
CA GLU A 143 3.41 2.81 15.10
C GLU A 143 4.59 3.78 15.09
N LEU A 144 4.44 4.98 14.51
CA LEU A 144 5.51 5.98 14.48
C LEU A 144 5.92 6.42 15.89
N ARG A 145 4.98 6.46 16.84
CA ARG A 145 5.28 6.75 18.25
C ARG A 145 6.10 5.68 18.96
N HIS A 146 6.14 4.45 18.43
CA HIS A 146 7.07 3.43 18.92
C HIS A 146 8.52 3.90 18.72
N PHE A 147 8.80 4.47 17.54
CA PHE A 147 10.14 4.94 17.17
C PHE A 147 10.44 6.37 17.66
N ASN A 148 9.43 7.23 17.71
CA ASN A 148 9.53 8.59 18.24
C ASN A 148 8.45 8.84 19.31
N LYS A 149 8.78 8.53 20.57
CA LYS A 149 7.83 8.60 21.70
C LYS A 149 7.23 10.00 21.92
N ASP A 150 7.99 11.03 21.55
CA ASP A 150 7.66 12.44 21.75
C ASP A 150 6.85 13.04 20.59
N LEU A 151 6.59 12.27 19.51
CA LEU A 151 5.78 12.73 18.38
C LEU A 151 4.39 13.16 18.86
N SER A 152 4.14 14.47 18.77
CA SER A 152 2.91 15.12 19.19
C SER A 152 1.81 15.00 18.14
N ARG A 153 0.57 15.30 18.54
CA ARG A 153 -0.58 15.37 17.62
C ARG A 153 -0.43 16.47 16.58
N SER A 154 0.19 17.59 16.93
CA SER A 154 0.42 18.71 16.02
C SER A 154 1.43 18.32 14.93
N GLU A 155 2.57 17.74 15.33
CA GLU A 155 3.57 17.25 14.37
C GLU A 155 3.00 16.15 13.47
N TRP A 156 2.19 15.23 14.03
CA TRP A 156 1.53 14.21 13.23
C TRP A 156 0.57 14.80 12.19
N GLN A 157 -0.17 15.85 12.55
CA GLN A 157 -1.04 16.55 11.62
C GLN A 157 -0.24 17.21 10.48
N GLU A 158 0.90 17.83 10.80
CA GLU A 158 1.82 18.41 9.80
C GLU A 158 2.40 17.34 8.86
N ILE A 159 2.80 16.18 9.39
CA ILE A 159 3.27 15.03 8.61
C ILE A 159 2.19 14.57 7.63
N GLN A 160 0.94 14.38 8.10
CA GLN A 160 -0.17 13.96 7.23
C GLN A 160 -0.47 15.00 6.14
N ILE A 161 -0.51 16.28 6.49
CA ILE A 161 -0.73 17.36 5.52
C ILE A 161 0.35 17.33 4.44
N SER A 162 1.62 17.31 4.85
CA SER A 162 2.76 17.27 3.93
C SER A 162 2.70 16.03 3.03
N PHE A 163 2.39 14.85 3.59
CA PHE A 163 2.26 13.62 2.81
C PHE A 163 1.14 13.71 1.76
N LEU A 164 -0.05 14.17 2.14
CA LEU A 164 -1.20 14.30 1.25
C LEU A 164 -0.99 15.35 0.15
N GLU A 165 -0.23 16.41 0.43
CA GLU A 165 0.13 17.44 -0.57
C GLU A 165 1.14 16.95 -1.61
N ASN A 166 2.08 16.10 -1.19
CA ASN A 166 3.14 15.59 -2.06
C ASN A 166 2.78 14.27 -2.76
N HIS A 167 1.74 13.57 -2.29
CA HIS A 167 1.25 12.33 -2.89
C HIS A 167 0.26 12.62 -4.03
N ALA A 168 0.33 11.86 -5.11
CA ALA A 168 -0.66 11.84 -6.19
C ALA A 168 -0.93 10.39 -6.61
N TYR A 169 -2.19 10.05 -6.87
CA TYR A 169 -2.50 8.73 -7.43
C TYR A 169 -1.99 8.59 -8.87
N HIS A 170 -1.66 7.37 -9.26
CA HIS A 170 -0.96 7.07 -10.50
C HIS A 170 -1.85 6.48 -11.59
N THR A 171 -2.80 5.62 -11.23
CA THR A 171 -3.77 4.99 -12.15
C THR A 171 -4.85 5.99 -12.60
N ASP A 172 -5.41 5.77 -13.78
CA ASP A 172 -6.44 6.66 -14.32
C ASP A 172 -7.73 6.59 -13.48
N PHE A 173 -8.06 5.41 -12.96
CA PHE A 173 -9.17 5.20 -12.03
C PHE A 173 -8.97 5.99 -10.73
N CYS A 174 -7.84 5.87 -10.04
CA CYS A 174 -7.64 6.58 -8.77
C CYS A 174 -7.55 8.09 -8.96
N LYS A 175 -6.90 8.57 -10.02
CA LYS A 175 -6.92 10.00 -10.39
C LYS A 175 -8.35 10.52 -10.57
N LYS A 176 -9.21 9.75 -11.22
CA LYS A 176 -10.58 10.16 -11.53
C LYS A 176 -11.53 10.05 -10.33
N TYR A 177 -11.39 9.01 -9.51
CA TYR A 177 -12.40 8.63 -8.52
C TYR A 177 -11.93 8.71 -7.06
N LYS A 178 -10.63 8.81 -6.78
CA LYS A 178 -10.07 8.79 -5.41
C LYS A 178 -9.48 10.14 -5.01
N GLU A 179 -8.81 10.83 -5.93
CA GLU A 179 -8.11 12.09 -5.67
C GLU A 179 -8.97 13.16 -4.98
N SER A 180 -10.26 13.27 -5.35
CA SER A 180 -11.18 14.23 -4.73
C SER A 180 -11.48 13.94 -3.25
N PHE A 181 -11.54 12.66 -2.86
CA PHE A 181 -11.76 12.26 -1.47
C PHE A 181 -10.50 12.47 -0.63
N LYS A 182 -9.32 12.12 -1.16
CA LYS A 182 -8.03 12.48 -0.55
C LYS A 182 -7.93 13.98 -0.29
N HIS A 183 -8.34 14.80 -1.26
CA HIS A 183 -8.34 16.26 -1.12
C HIS A 183 -9.31 16.73 -0.02
N GLN A 184 -10.47 16.09 0.15
CA GLN A 184 -11.39 16.42 1.25
C GLN A 184 -10.76 16.16 2.63
N HIS A 185 -10.02 15.05 2.79
CA HIS A 185 -9.28 14.78 4.02
C HIS A 185 -8.18 15.82 4.27
N LEU A 186 -7.44 16.22 3.23
CA LEU A 186 -6.44 17.29 3.33
C LEU A 186 -7.07 18.61 3.80
N LEU A 187 -8.21 19.00 3.24
CA LEU A 187 -8.92 20.22 3.66
C LEU A 187 -9.40 20.12 5.12
N LYS A 188 -9.93 18.96 5.53
CA LYS A 188 -10.34 18.70 6.92
C LYS A 188 -9.16 18.84 7.88
N LEU A 189 -8.00 18.27 7.55
CA LEU A 189 -6.77 18.41 8.34
C LEU A 189 -6.29 19.86 8.42
N LYS A 190 -6.52 20.68 7.38
CA LYS A 190 -6.21 22.11 7.39
C LYS A 190 -7.26 22.97 8.10
N GLY A 191 -8.34 22.37 8.62
CA GLY A 191 -9.45 23.11 9.24
C GLY A 191 -10.27 23.92 8.24
N LEU A 192 -10.26 23.57 6.96
CA LEU A 192 -11.01 24.25 5.89
C LEU A 192 -12.37 23.56 5.67
N ASP A 193 -13.47 24.33 5.77
CA ASP A 193 -14.84 23.79 5.70
C ASP A 193 -15.27 23.44 4.25
N LEU A 194 -15.68 22.18 4.07
CA LEU A 194 -16.06 21.58 2.78
C LEU A 194 -17.37 22.13 2.18
N LYS A 195 -18.20 22.80 2.97
CA LYS A 195 -19.48 23.40 2.52
C LYS A 195 -19.30 24.52 1.48
N SER A 196 -18.09 25.06 1.33
CA SER A 196 -17.77 26.14 0.40
C SER A 196 -17.43 25.69 -1.04
N ILE A 197 -17.25 24.39 -1.27
CA ILE A 197 -16.72 23.86 -2.55
C ILE A 197 -17.84 23.32 -3.46
N GLN A 198 -18.95 22.85 -2.90
CA GLN A 198 -20.10 22.35 -3.68
C GLN A 198 -20.95 23.47 -4.32
N SER A 199 -20.82 24.72 -3.89
CA SER A 199 -21.57 25.86 -4.43
C SER A 199 -20.97 26.51 -5.68
N LYS A 200 -19.82 26.02 -6.19
CA LYS A 200 -19.16 26.55 -7.40
C LYS A 200 -19.30 25.66 -8.64
N LYS A 201 -20.15 24.62 -8.60
CA LYS A 201 -20.43 23.72 -9.73
C LYS A 201 -21.92 23.65 -10.12
N ALA A 202 -22.71 24.65 -9.75
CA ALA A 202 -24.07 24.85 -10.26
C ALA A 202 -24.10 26.00 -11.25
#